data_AF-A0A7V0W0Q6-F1
#
_entry.id   AF-A0A7V0W0Q6-F1
#
_cell.length_a   1.000
_cell.length_b   1.000
_cell.length_c   1.000
_cell.angle_alpha   90.00
_cell.angle_beta   90.00
_cell.angle_gamma   90.00
#
_symmetry.space_group_name_H-M   'P 1'
#
loop_
_entity.id
_entity.type
_entity.pdbx_description
1 polymer ?
#
loop_
_entity_poly.entity_id
_entity_poly.type
_entity_poly.pdbx_seq_one_letter_code
_entity_poly.pdbx_strand_id
1 'polypeptide(L)' 'MPAPTKIYFSQVASAEWKDWVQVVNVDNDAASIMAIARNEKGETVWSGERWLRPFQAWSIPIDPVSVKQELSLTVSSNR' A
#
# COMPACT_ATOMS: atom_id res chain seq x y z
N MET A 1 -4.49 -5.86 22.32
CA MET A 1 -4.19 -6.67 21.12
C MET A 1 -3.10 -5.94 20.35
N PRO A 2 -2.03 -6.61 19.88
CA PRO A 2 -1.05 -5.95 19.01
C PRO A 2 -1.72 -5.44 17.74
N ALA A 3 -1.23 -4.33 17.19
CA ALA A 3 -1.73 -3.81 15.92
C ALA A 3 -1.46 -4.84 14.80
N PRO A 4 -2.36 -4.97 13.82
CA PRO A 4 -2.13 -5.87 12.70
C PRO A 4 -0.96 -5.38 11.84
N THR A 5 -0.08 -6.28 11.45
CA THR A 5 1.06 -5.99 10.57
C THR A 5 0.67 -5.98 9.09
N LYS A 6 -0.60 -6.21 8.77
CA LYS A 6 -1.12 -6.26 7.40
C LYS A 6 -2.49 -5.59 7.31
N ILE A 7 -2.65 -4.74 6.31
CA ILE A 7 -3.87 -3.99 6.02
C ILE A 7 -4.30 -4.28 4.58
N TYR A 8 -5.61 -4.35 4.37
CA TYR A 8 -6.22 -4.66 3.08
C TYR A 8 -7.17 -3.53 2.68
N PHE A 9 -7.02 -3.08 1.43
CA PHE A 9 -7.96 -2.20 0.77
C PHE A 9 -8.60 -3.01 -0.35
N SER A 10 -9.91 -3.26 -0.23
CA SER A 10 -10.66 -4.05 -1.21
C SER A 10 -10.69 -3.39 -2.58
N GLN A 11 -10.72 -2.06 -2.59
CA GLN A 11 -10.66 -1.24 -3.79
C GLN A 11 -9.95 0.07 -3.47
N VAL A 12 -9.10 0.50 -4.39
CA VAL A 12 -8.51 1.84 -4.41
C VAL A 12 -8.92 2.45 -5.74
N ALA A 13 -9.89 3.37 -5.71
CA ALA A 13 -10.58 3.92 -6.87
C ALA A 13 -9.72 4.98 -7.60
N SER A 14 -8.49 4.63 -7.94
CA SER A 14 -7.47 5.60 -8.38
C SER A 14 -7.62 6.01 -9.85
N ALA A 15 -8.41 5.28 -10.64
CA ALA A 15 -8.72 5.68 -12.02
C ALA A 15 -9.70 6.87 -12.07
N GLU A 16 -10.83 6.74 -11.38
CA GLU A 16 -11.92 7.73 -11.44
C GLU A 16 -11.83 8.77 -10.30
N TRP A 17 -11.53 8.35 -9.08
CA TRP A 17 -11.57 9.19 -7.88
C TRP A 17 -10.19 9.69 -7.46
N LYS A 18 -9.13 9.15 -8.06
CA LYS A 18 -7.73 9.45 -7.73
C LYS A 18 -7.43 9.19 -6.25
N ASP A 19 -8.01 8.11 -5.72
CA ASP A 19 -7.69 7.61 -4.39
C ASP A 19 -6.18 7.42 -4.24
N TRP A 20 -5.66 7.79 -3.07
CA TRP A 20 -4.26 7.57 -2.72
C TRP A 20 -4.17 6.92 -1.35
N VAL A 21 -3.11 6.12 -1.18
CA VAL A 21 -2.82 5.47 0.09
C VAL A 21 -1.45 5.94 0.57
N GLN A 22 -1.40 6.40 1.81
CA GLN A 22 -0.16 6.73 2.50
C GLN A 22 -0.01 5.89 3.75
N VAL A 23 1.17 5.33 3.91
CA VAL A 23 1.56 4.53 5.07
C VAL A 23 2.52 5.36 5.90
N VAL A 24 2.27 5.44 7.20
CA VAL A 24 3.13 6.14 8.15
C VAL A 24 3.66 5.12 9.15
N ASN A 25 4.97 5.07 9.31
CA ASN A 25 5.57 4.32 10.40
C ASN A 25 5.38 5.10 11.70
N VAL A 26 4.49 4.64 12.59
CA VAL A 26 4.22 5.28 13.89
C VAL A 26 5.07 4.71 15.03
N ASP A 27 5.94 3.74 14.74
CA ASP A 27 6.83 3.12 15.72
C ASP A 27 8.12 3.94 15.91
N ASN A 28 8.81 3.65 17.01
CA ASN A 28 10.12 4.24 17.33
C ASN A 28 11.29 3.60 16.57
N ASP A 29 11.04 2.50 15.86
CA ASP A 29 12.04 1.78 15.08
C ASP A 29 11.74 1.87 13.58
N ALA A 30 12.76 1.67 12.75
CA ALA A 30 12.55 1.53 11.30
C ALA A 30 11.82 0.21 10.96
N ALA A 31 10.96 0.26 9.95
CA ALA A 31 10.18 -0.88 9.46
C ALA A 31 10.30 -1.02 7.93
N SER A 32 10.26 -2.26 7.43
CA SER A 32 10.11 -2.52 5.99
C SER A 32 8.64 -2.72 5.65
N ILE A 33 8.15 -1.92 4.72
CA ILE A 33 6.78 -1.95 4.22
C ILE A 33 6.77 -2.53 2.81
N MET A 34 5.96 -3.57 2.59
CA MET A 34 5.68 -4.15 1.29
C MET A 34 4.24 -3.82 0.89
N ALA A 35 4.05 -3.28 -0.31
CA ALA A 35 2.76 -2.98 -0.88
C ALA A 35 2.58 -3.78 -2.18
N ILE A 36 1.41 -4.42 -2.35
CA ILE A 36 1.07 -5.23 -3.52
C ILE A 36 -0.31 -4.81 -4.01
N ALA A 37 -0.38 -4.35 -5.26
CA ALA A 37 -1.62 -4.02 -5.93
C ALA A 37 -2.03 -5.14 -6.90
N ARG A 38 -3.31 -5.53 -6.87
CA ARG A 38 -3.87 -6.58 -7.73
C ARG A 38 -5.08 -6.10 -8.50
N ASN A 39 -5.23 -6.63 -9.71
CA ASN A 39 -6.43 -6.44 -10.53
C ASN A 39 -7.61 -7.30 -10.05
N GLU A 40 -8.77 -7.17 -10.69
CA GLU A 40 -9.99 -7.94 -10.38
C GLU A 40 -9.83 -9.46 -10.56
N LYS A 41 -8.86 -9.90 -11.38
CA LYS A 41 -8.52 -11.32 -11.56
C LYS A 41 -7.60 -11.85 -10.46
N GLY A 42 -7.17 -10.99 -9.53
CA GLY A 42 -6.21 -11.33 -8.48
C GLY A 42 -4.76 -11.33 -8.94
N GLU A 43 -4.46 -10.85 -10.15
CA GLU A 43 -3.11 -10.77 -10.69
C GLU A 43 -2.39 -9.54 -10.13
N THR A 44 -1.14 -9.71 -9.67
CA THR A 44 -0.31 -8.60 -9.23
C THR A 44 0.08 -7.74 -10.42
N VAL A 45 -0.37 -6.48 -10.43
CA VAL A 45 -0.02 -5.50 -11.47
C VAL A 45 1.08 -4.55 -11.02
N TRP A 46 1.27 -4.42 -9.70
CA TRP A 46 2.32 -3.61 -9.12
C TRP A 46 2.69 -4.10 -7.72
N SER A 47 3.96 -3.92 -7.37
CA SER A 47 4.45 -4.11 -6.02
C SER A 47 5.59 -3.15 -5.75
N GLY A 48 5.72 -2.73 -4.49
CA GLY A 48 6.83 -1.91 -4.05
C GLY A 48 7.20 -2.22 -2.62
N GLU A 49 8.48 -2.08 -2.31
CA GLU A 49 9.01 -2.18 -0.96
C GLU A 49 9.68 -0.86 -0.58
N ARG A 50 9.50 -0.43 0.67
CA ARG A 50 10.20 0.73 1.20
C ARG A 50 10.50 0.57 2.68
N TRP A 51 11.72 0.93 3.04
CA TRP A 51 12.11 1.14 4.43
C TRP A 51 11.66 2.52 4.91
N LEU A 52 10.89 2.55 5.99
CA LEU A 52 10.44 3.78 6.63
C LEU A 52 11.14 3.94 7.98
N ARG A 53 11.81 5.08 8.14
CA ARG A 53 12.30 5.52 9.46
C ARG A 53 11.11 5.81 10.40
N PRO A 54 11.35 5.90 11.72
CA PRO A 54 10.34 6.36 12.65
C PRO A 54 9.67 7.65 12.17
N PHE A 55 8.34 7.67 12.20
CA PHE A 55 7.49 8.79 11.80
C PHE A 55 7.61 9.22 10.32
N GLN A 56 8.22 8.38 9.48
CA GLN A 56 8.28 8.62 8.04
C GLN A 56 7.03 8.10 7.33
N ALA A 57 6.57 8.89 6.35
CA ALA A 57 5.46 8.54 5.50
C ALA A 57 5.91 8.06 4.10
N TRP A 58 5.12 7.20 3.49
CA TRP A 58 5.24 6.79 2.10
C TRP A 58 3.89 6.77 1.42
N SER A 59 3.72 7.66 0.43
CA SER A 59 2.62 7.60 -0.52
C SER A 59 2.91 6.52 -1.56
N ILE A 60 2.05 5.50 -1.61
CA ILE A 60 2.23 4.32 -2.47
C ILE A 60 1.92 4.75 -3.92
N PRO A 61 2.87 4.62 -4.87
CA PRO A 61 2.72 5.13 -6.22
C PRO A 61 1.94 4.17 -7.12
N ILE A 62 0.64 4.02 -6.86
CA ILE A 62 -0.27 3.16 -7.64
C ILE A 62 -0.87 3.87 -8.87
N ASP A 63 -0.82 5.21 -8.92
CA ASP A 63 -1.42 6.00 -10.01
C ASP A 63 -1.02 5.53 -11.43
N PRO A 64 0.26 5.20 -11.72
CA PRO A 64 0.65 4.82 -13.08
C PRO A 64 -0.01 3.52 -13.57
N VAL A 65 -0.35 2.61 -12.65
CA VAL A 65 -0.93 1.29 -12.96
C VAL A 65 -2.45 1.27 -12.83
N SER A 66 -3.04 2.24 -12.12
CA SER A 66 -4.49 2.32 -11.93
C SER A 66 -5.24 3.13 -12.98
N VAL A 67 -4.56 3.89 -13.84
CA VAL A 67 -5.20 4.68 -14.92
C VAL A 67 -6.20 3.87 -15.77
N LYS A 68 -6.01 2.56 -15.88
CA LYS A 68 -6.80 1.68 -16.75
C LYS A 68 -7.80 0.79 -16.01
N GLN A 69 -7.78 0.75 -14.68
CA GLN A 69 -8.54 -0.21 -13.89
C GLN A 69 -8.42 0.05 -12.39
N GLU A 70 -9.45 -0.37 -11.65
CA GLU A 70 -9.40 -0.36 -10.20
C GLU A 70 -8.58 -1.51 -9.63
N LEU A 71 -7.98 -1.25 -8.46
CA LEU A 71 -7.01 -2.13 -7.83
C LEU A 71 -7.41 -2.44 -6.40
N SER A 72 -7.17 -3.67 -5.97
CA SER A 72 -7.06 -3.98 -4.55
C SER A 72 -5.63 -3.74 -4.08
N LEU A 73 -5.43 -3.35 -2.82
CA LEU A 73 -4.11 -3.10 -2.25
C LEU A 73 -3.92 -3.90 -0.96
N THR A 74 -2.80 -4.59 -0.85
CA THR A 74 -2.34 -5.19 0.41
C THR A 74 -1.07 -4.47 0.83
N VAL A 75 -1.04 -4.00 2.08
CA VAL A 75 0.15 -3.41 2.70
C VAL A 75 0.53 -4.27 3.89
N SER A 76 1.81 -4.65 3.99
CA SER A 76 2.34 -5.41 5.12
C SER A 76 3.65 -4.83 5.65
N SER A 77 3.83 -4.95 6.95
CA SER A 77 5.00 -4.57 7.74
C SER A 77 5.71 -5.83 8.26
N ASN A 78 7.03 -5.74 8.44
CA ASN A 78 7.82 -6.75 9.15
C ASN A 78 7.87 -6.56 10.67
N ARG A 79 7.23 -5.50 11.17
CA ARG A 79 7.00 -5.17 12.59
C ARG A 79 5.53 -5.35 12.92
#